data_AF-A0A2E7S4C4-F1
#
_entry.id   AF-A0A2E7S4C4-F1
#
_cell.length_a   1.000
_cell.length_b   1.000
_cell.length_c   1.000
_cell.angle_alpha   90.00
_cell.angle_beta   90.00
_cell.angle_gamma   90.00
#
_symmetry.space_group_name_H-M   'P 1'
#
loop_
_entity.id
_entity.type
_entity.pdbx_description
1 polymer ?
#
loop_
_entity_poly.entity_id
_entity_poly.type
_entity_poly.pdbx_seq_one_letter_code
_entity_poly.pdbx_strand_id
1 'polypeptide(L)'
;MAMGGGLVVTESIVVNTPTGNKLALILDLDGACVSCGAAPGTLQGIQDDLLIDNEVIEVRFNSGMLEWFDDLQREFVLKHGGVTFV
;
A
#
# COMPACT_ATOMS: atom_id res chain seq x y z
N MET A 1 -0.25 13.22 22.59
CA MET A 1 -1.31 12.76 21.69
C MET A 1 -0.63 12.37 20.41
N ALA A 2 -0.33 11.08 20.21
CA ALA A 2 0.46 10.64 19.07
C ALA A 2 -0.43 10.70 17.82
N MET A 3 0.06 11.32 16.75
CA MET A 3 -0.45 11.16 15.39
C MET A 3 -0.09 9.75 14.92
N GLY A 4 -0.73 8.74 15.51
CA GLY A 4 -0.50 7.33 15.20
C GLY A 4 -1.19 6.99 13.90
N GLY A 5 -0.42 7.02 12.81
CA GLY A 5 -0.76 6.31 11.59
C GLY A 5 0.12 5.08 11.46
N GLY A 6 -0.41 3.98 10.94
CA GLY A 6 0.31 2.71 10.81
C GLY A 6 0.11 2.06 9.44
N LEU A 7 1.13 1.35 8.96
CA LEU A 7 1.01 0.44 7.83
C LEU A 7 0.53 -0.91 8.36
N VAL A 8 -0.60 -1.39 7.87
CA VAL A 8 -1.20 -2.66 8.26
C VAL A 8 -1.16 -3.61 7.07
N VAL A 9 -0.76 -4.85 7.30
CA VAL A 9 -0.89 -5.90 6.29
C VAL A 9 -2.30 -6.49 6.43
N THR A 10 -3.18 -6.20 5.49
CA THR A 10 -4.54 -6.74 5.49
C THR A 10 -4.58 -8.16 4.96
N GLU A 11 -3.74 -8.47 3.98
CA GLU A 11 -3.61 -9.81 3.44
C GLU A 11 -2.17 -10.10 3.02
N SER A 12 -1.76 -11.35 3.21
CA SER A 12 -0.48 -11.86 2.73
C SER A 12 -0.71 -13.20 2.03
N ILE A 13 -0.33 -13.26 0.76
CA ILE A 13 -0.50 -14.44 -0.08
C ILE A 13 0.88 -15.03 -0.36
N VAL A 14 1.06 -16.30 -0.04
CA VAL A 14 2.28 -17.04 -0.39
C VAL A 14 2.08 -17.70 -1.75
N VAL A 15 2.85 -17.27 -2.74
CA VAL A 15 2.88 -17.82 -4.09
C VAL A 15 4.04 -18.80 -4.18
N ASN A 16 3.73 -20.07 -4.45
CA ASN A 16 4.75 -21.09 -4.66
C ASN A 16 5.28 -20.94 -6.09
N THR A 17 6.57 -20.62 -6.22
CA THR A 17 7.24 -20.51 -7.52
C THR A 17 8.30 -21.61 -7.67
N PRO A 18 8.72 -21.96 -8.90
CA PRO A 18 9.79 -22.93 -9.12
C PRO A 18 11.13 -22.57 -8.44
N THR A 19 11.33 -21.30 -8.10
CA THR A 19 12.52 -20.77 -7.44
C THR A 19 12.36 -20.56 -5.92
N GLY A 20 11.20 -20.90 -5.35
CA GLY A 20 10.91 -20.78 -3.93
C GLY A 20 9.56 -20.11 -3.64
N ASN A 21 9.27 -19.88 -2.36
CA ASN A 21 8.06 -19.17 -1.95
C ASN A 21 8.25 -17.67 -2.17
N LYS A 22 7.21 -17.03 -2.69
CA LYS A 22 7.14 -15.59 -2.90
C LYS A 22 5.94 -15.01 -2.16
N LEU A 23 5.98 -13.72 -1.86
CA LEU A 23 4.96 -12.99 -1.12
C LEU A 23 4.29 -11.97 -2.02
N ALA A 24 2.97 -11.99 -2.03
CA ALA A 24 2.13 -10.92 -2.51
C ALA A 24 1.39 -10.31 -1.30
N LEU A 25 1.47 -8.99 -1.15
CA LEU A 25 0.97 -8.28 0.02
C LEU A 25 -0.15 -7.32 -0.36
N ILE A 26 -1.21 -7.29 0.44
CA ILE A 26 -2.21 -6.23 0.43
C ILE A 26 -2.03 -5.42 1.71
N LEU A 27 -1.79 -4.12 1.53
CA LEU A 27 -1.49 -3.18 2.59
C LEU A 27 -2.62 -2.18 2.79
N ASP A 28 -2.76 -1.71 4.01
CA ASP A 28 -3.70 -0.67 4.40
C ASP A 28 -2.99 0.38 5.26
N LEU A 29 -3.49 1.61 5.23
CA LEU A 29 -2.98 2.71 6.03
C LEU A 29 -4.04 3.08 7.07
N ASP A 30 -3.78 2.74 8.33
CA ASP A 30 -4.64 3.12 9.43
C ASP A 30 -4.30 4.52 9.95
N GLY A 31 -5.32 5.31 10.27
CA GLY A 31 -5.21 6.51 11.11
C GLY A 31 -4.64 7.78 10.44
N ALA A 32 -3.93 8.59 11.23
CA ALA A 32 -3.51 9.95 10.89
C ALA A 32 -2.46 10.06 9.75
N CYS A 33 -1.92 8.92 9.28
CA CYS A 33 -1.02 8.88 8.11
C CYS A 33 -1.75 9.12 6.80
N VAL A 34 -3.06 8.95 6.74
CA VAL A 34 -3.86 9.20 5.53
C VAL A 34 -3.80 10.70 5.17
N SER A 35 -3.85 11.61 6.14
CA SER A 35 -3.82 13.06 5.87
C SER A 35 -2.43 13.66 5.64
N CYS A 36 -1.34 13.02 6.09
CA CYS A 36 0.04 13.52 5.91
C CYS A 36 0.92 12.66 4.98
N GLY A 37 0.60 11.39 4.82
CA GLY A 37 1.41 10.37 4.15
C GLY A 37 0.71 9.69 2.96
N ALA A 38 -0.51 10.08 2.59
CA ALA A 38 -1.13 9.66 1.33
C ALA A 38 -0.74 10.54 0.14
N ALA A 39 0.38 11.26 0.24
CA ALA A 39 1.00 11.78 -0.96
C ALA A 39 1.26 10.58 -1.89
N PRO A 40 0.89 10.63 -3.18
CA PRO A 40 1.01 9.49 -4.08
C PRO A 40 2.43 8.91 -4.13
N GLY A 41 3.46 9.75 -3.94
CA GLY A 41 4.85 9.31 -3.85
C GLY A 41 5.17 8.43 -2.63
N THR A 42 4.43 8.54 -1.53
CA THR A 42 4.65 7.70 -0.34
C THR A 42 4.15 6.29 -0.54
N LEU A 43 2.98 6.10 -1.16
CA LEU A 43 2.47 4.77 -1.51
C LEU A 43 3.41 4.06 -2.49
N GLN A 44 3.85 4.80 -3.52
CA GLN A 44 4.84 4.31 -4.47
C GLN A 44 6.15 3.94 -3.76
N GLY A 45 6.65 4.78 -2.85
CA GLY A 45 7.86 4.50 -2.09
C GLY A 45 7.77 3.25 -1.22
N ILE A 46 6.64 3.02 -0.54
CA ILE A 46 6.41 1.79 0.24
C ILE A 46 6.40 0.56 -0.67
N GLN A 47 5.71 0.65 -1.81
CA GLN A 47 5.68 -0.42 -2.80
C GLN A 47 7.10 -0.72 -3.31
N ASP A 48 7.84 0.31 -3.71
CA ASP A 48 9.17 0.16 -4.27
C ASP A 48 10.14 -0.42 -3.24
N ASP A 49 10.11 0.06 -1.99
CA ASP A 49 10.95 -0.43 -0.89
C ASP A 49 10.70 -1.92 -0.60
N LEU A 50 9.45 -2.36 -0.62
CA LEU A 50 9.10 -3.76 -0.39
C LEU A 50 9.46 -4.65 -1.59
N LEU A 51 9.30 -4.16 -2.81
CA LEU A 51 9.64 -4.89 -4.04
C LEU A 51 11.15 -5.00 -4.30
N ILE A 52 11.99 -4.27 -3.55
CA ILE A 52 13.45 -4.50 -3.55
C ILE A 52 13.77 -5.90 -3.03
N ASP A 53 12.97 -6.44 -2.12
CA ASP A 53 13.15 -7.79 -1.62
C ASP A 53 12.69 -8.81 -2.68
N ASN A 54 13.59 -9.72 -3.07
CA ASN A 54 13.29 -10.73 -4.08
C ASN A 54 12.20 -11.72 -3.63
N GLU A 55 11.93 -11.83 -2.32
CA GLU A 55 10.83 -12.63 -1.80
C GLU A 55 9.47 -11.98 -2.06
N VAL A 56 9.39 -10.66 -2.20
CA VAL A 56 8.14 -9.95 -2.50
C VAL A 56 8.01 -9.76 -4.01
N ILE A 57 6.91 -10.27 -4.57
CA ILE A 57 6.64 -10.19 -6.02
C ILE A 57 5.54 -9.19 -6.35
N GLU A 58 4.75 -8.79 -5.37
CA GLU A 58 3.61 -7.92 -5.57
C GLU A 58 3.23 -7.19 -4.28
N VAL A 59 2.94 -5.90 -4.41
CA VAL A 59 2.37 -5.07 -3.36
C VAL A 59 1.16 -4.34 -3.92
N ARG A 60 0.04 -4.46 -3.23
CA ARG A 60 -1.22 -3.80 -3.55
C ARG A 60 -1.77 -3.12 -2.31
N PHE A 61 -2.73 -2.23 -2.49
CA PHE A 61 -3.33 -1.46 -1.42
C PHE A 61 -4.83 -1.75 -1.32
N ASN A 62 -5.35 -1.80 -0.10
CA ASN A 62 -6.77 -2.00 0.16
C ASN A 62 -7.56 -0.79 -0.36
N SER A 63 -8.54 -1.02 -1.24
CA SER A 63 -9.44 0.03 -1.72
C SER A 63 -10.32 0.65 -0.63
N GLY A 64 -10.53 -0.05 0.50
CA GLY A 64 -11.19 0.49 1.69
C GLY A 64 -10.48 1.71 2.28
N MET A 65 -9.16 1.87 2.06
CA MET A 65 -8.46 3.07 2.51
C MET A 65 -8.95 4.33 1.79
N LEU A 66 -9.50 4.18 0.58
CA LEU A 66 -9.98 5.30 -0.21
C LEU A 66 -11.22 5.96 0.39
N GLU A 67 -11.90 5.31 1.33
CA GLU A 67 -13.03 5.87 2.06
C GLU A 67 -12.60 6.95 3.06
N TRP A 68 -11.30 6.99 3.43
CA TRP A 68 -10.73 8.01 4.30
C TRP A 68 -10.20 9.24 3.53
N PHE A 69 -10.20 9.20 2.19
CA PHE A 69 -9.81 10.32 1.35
C PHE A 69 -11.01 11.13 0.91
N ASP A 70 -10.86 12.45 0.90
CA ASP A 70 -11.78 13.31 0.16
C ASP A 70 -11.66 13.06 -1.36
N ASP A 71 -12.69 13.41 -2.13
CA ASP A 71 -12.77 13.14 -3.58
C ASP A 71 -11.51 13.57 -4.35
N LEU A 72 -10.98 14.76 -4.06
CA LEU A 72 -9.78 15.28 -4.71
C LEU A 72 -8.53 14.45 -4.39
N GLN A 73 -8.37 14.04 -3.13
CA GLN A 73 -7.23 13.21 -2.72
C GLN A 73 -7.34 11.83 -3.35
N ARG A 74 -8.55 11.25 -3.36
CA ARG A 74 -8.85 9.96 -3.99
C ARG A 74 -8.52 9.96 -5.47
N GLU A 75 -8.98 10.95 -6.22
CA GLU A 75 -8.65 11.10 -7.65
C GLU A 75 -7.14 11.25 -7.85
N PHE A 76 -6.47 11.99 -6.96
CA PHE A 76 -5.04 12.22 -7.05
C PHE A 76 -4.23 10.94 -6.82
N VAL A 77 -4.54 10.13 -5.79
CA VAL A 77 -3.84 8.86 -5.54
C VAL A 77 -4.17 7.80 -6.58
N LEU A 78 -5.40 7.75 -7.09
CA LEU A 78 -5.77 6.82 -8.16
C LEU A 78 -5.05 7.14 -9.48
N LYS A 79 -4.86 8.43 -9.79
CA LYS A 79 -4.26 8.87 -11.05
C LYS A 79 -2.74 8.98 -11.00
N HIS A 80 -2.17 9.32 -9.85
CA HIS A 80 -0.76 9.65 -9.69
C HIS A 80 -0.02 8.75 -8.69
N GLY A 81 -0.71 7.87 -7.98
CA GLY A 81 -0.10 6.99 -6.98
C GLY A 81 0.79 5.90 -7.57
N GLY A 82 0.53 5.47 -8.82
CA GLY A 82 1.31 4.42 -9.48
C GLY A 82 1.23 3.04 -8.79
N VAL A 83 0.25 2.88 -7.89
CA VAL A 83 -0.02 1.67 -7.13
C VAL A 83 -1.37 1.07 -7.52
N THR A 84 -1.55 -0.22 -7.23
CA THR A 84 -2.81 -0.94 -7.51
C THR A 84 -3.67 -1.03 -6.25
N PHE A 85 -4.93 -0.62 -6.35
CA PHE A 85 -5.94 -0.81 -5.31
C PHE A 85 -6.81 -2.02 -5.62
N VAL A 86 -7.10 -2.84 -4.61
CA VAL A 86 -7.93 -4.06 -4.71
C VAL A 86 -9.04 -4.14 -3.68
#